data_AF-A0A1X2LNM3-F1
#
_entry.id   AF-A0A1X2LNM3-F1
#
_cell.length_a   1.000
_cell.length_b   1.000
_cell.length_c   1.000
_cell.angle_alpha   90.00
_cell.angle_beta   90.00
_cell.angle_gamma   90.00
#
_symmetry.space_group_name_H-M   'P 1'
#
loop_
_entity.id
_entity.type
_entity.pdbx_description
1 polymer ?
#
loop_
_entity_poly.entity_id
_entity_poly.type
_entity_poly.pdbx_seq_one_letter_code
_entity_poly.pdbx_strand_id
1 'polypeptide(L)'
;MRETSNPVFRSLPKQRGGYAQFGTGTAQQGFQADPYAPYQEARPTRPLTIDDVVTKTGLTLAMLAATAVVSYFLVASNVALAMPLTLVGALGGLALVLVATFGRKQDNPAIVLSYAALEGLFLGAISFVLANLTVASANAGVLIGEAILGTMGVFFGMLVVYKTGAIRVTPKFTRMVVAALFGVLFLMLGNFVLAMFNVGGGEGLGLRSPGPLGIIFSLVCIGIAAFSFLIDFDAADQMIRAGAPEKAAWGIALGLTVTLVWLYIEILRLLSYLQND
;
A
#
# COMPACT_ATOMS: atom_id res chain seq x y z
N MET A 1 -58.42 12.25 -15.52
CA MET A 1 -57.19 12.17 -14.70
C MET A 1 -57.24 13.32 -13.72
N ARG A 2 -57.27 13.05 -12.41
CA ARG A 2 -57.37 14.11 -11.39
C ARG A 2 -55.99 14.73 -11.20
N GLU A 3 -55.81 16.00 -11.54
CA GLU A 3 -54.58 16.73 -11.24
C GLU A 3 -54.60 17.18 -9.77
N THR A 4 -53.49 16.94 -9.08
CA THR A 4 -53.28 17.33 -7.68
C THR A 4 -53.02 18.83 -7.59
N SER A 5 -53.70 19.52 -6.68
CA SER A 5 -53.59 20.96 -6.40
C SER A 5 -52.39 21.32 -5.53
N ASN A 6 -51.48 20.38 -5.26
CA ASN A 6 -50.30 20.62 -4.44
C ASN A 6 -49.12 21.16 -5.29
N PRO A 7 -48.62 22.38 -5.02
CA PRO A 7 -47.60 23.04 -5.84
C PRO A 7 -46.24 22.35 -5.84
N VAL A 8 -45.92 21.57 -4.79
CA VAL A 8 -44.64 20.84 -4.67
C VAL A 8 -44.55 19.69 -5.69
N PHE A 9 -45.67 19.07 -6.02
CA PHE A 9 -45.71 17.95 -6.96
C PHE A 9 -45.88 18.38 -8.42
N ARG A 10 -46.03 19.69 -8.67
CA ARG A 10 -46.15 20.26 -10.02
C ARG A 10 -44.80 20.50 -10.70
N SER A 11 -43.74 20.68 -9.90
CA SER A 11 -42.37 20.94 -10.38
C SER A 11 -41.56 19.67 -10.61
N LEU A 12 -42.08 18.49 -10.27
CA LEU A 12 -41.39 17.24 -10.55
C LEU A 12 -41.56 16.87 -12.03
N PRO A 13 -40.46 16.54 -12.74
CA PRO A 13 -40.54 16.13 -14.13
C PRO A 13 -41.46 14.93 -14.27
N LYS A 14 -42.55 15.08 -15.03
CA LYS A 14 -43.49 14.00 -15.31
C LYS A 14 -42.75 12.92 -16.10
N GLN A 15 -42.30 11.88 -15.41
CA GLN A 15 -41.58 10.75 -16.00
C GLN A 15 -42.57 9.92 -16.83
N ARG A 16 -42.65 10.25 -18.12
CA ARG A 16 -43.38 9.46 -19.12
C ARG A 16 -42.56 8.19 -19.36
N GLY A 17 -43.16 7.04 -19.07
CA GLY A 17 -42.50 5.74 -19.17
C GLY A 17 -41.89 5.48 -20.55
N GLY A 18 -40.73 4.82 -20.53
CA GLY A 18 -40.03 4.32 -21.71
C GLY A 18 -38.92 3.38 -21.26
N TYR A 19 -38.94 2.15 -21.79
CA TYR A 19 -38.04 1.05 -21.48
C TYR A 19 -36.56 1.36 -21.84
N ALA A 20 -35.67 0.57 -21.24
CA ALA A 20 -34.22 0.58 -21.41
C ALA A 20 -33.73 0.70 -22.87
N GLN A 21 -32.67 1.48 -23.10
CA GLN A 21 -31.83 1.36 -24.27
C GLN A 21 -30.35 1.58 -23.90
N PHE A 22 -29.60 0.49 -23.96
CA PHE A 22 -28.13 0.46 -23.94
C PHE A 22 -27.60 1.09 -25.23
N GLY A 23 -26.59 1.97 -25.10
CA GLY A 23 -25.60 2.28 -26.14
C GLY A 23 -26.08 3.10 -27.34
N THR A 24 -25.72 4.38 -27.36
CA THR A 24 -25.19 5.16 -28.52
C THR A 24 -25.03 6.60 -28.08
N GLY A 25 -23.86 7.20 -28.33
CA GLY A 25 -23.59 8.60 -27.99
C GLY A 25 -24.43 9.58 -28.81
N THR A 26 -24.79 10.72 -28.21
CA THR A 26 -24.45 12.10 -28.62
C THR A 26 -25.41 13.11 -27.95
N ALA A 27 -24.79 14.11 -27.31
CA ALA A 27 -25.17 15.53 -27.21
C ALA A 27 -26.62 15.95 -26.84
N GLN A 28 -26.76 16.61 -25.68
CA GLN A 28 -27.11 18.04 -25.50
C GLN A 28 -27.91 18.25 -24.20
N GLN A 29 -27.33 18.98 -23.24
CA GLN A 29 -28.04 20.05 -22.52
C GLN A 29 -27.06 20.92 -21.71
N GLY A 30 -26.78 22.10 -22.28
CA GLY A 30 -26.64 23.38 -21.60
C GLY A 30 -25.60 23.54 -20.49
N PHE A 31 -24.33 23.77 -20.86
CA PHE A 31 -23.46 24.69 -20.11
C PHE A 31 -22.70 25.56 -21.11
N GLN A 32 -22.75 26.87 -20.88
CA GLN A 32 -22.09 27.89 -21.67
C GLN A 32 -20.58 27.70 -21.53
N ALA A 33 -19.96 27.09 -22.53
CA ALA A 33 -18.53 26.78 -22.53
C ALA A 33 -17.73 28.04 -22.89
N ASP A 34 -16.78 28.37 -22.03
CA ASP A 34 -15.79 29.42 -22.22
C ASP A 34 -14.97 29.15 -23.50
N PRO A 35 -14.99 30.03 -24.54
CA PRO A 35 -14.34 29.77 -25.83
C PRO A 35 -12.80 29.70 -25.80
N TYR A 36 -12.18 30.00 -24.65
CA TYR A 36 -10.73 30.02 -24.48
C TYR A 36 -10.21 28.97 -23.50
N ALA A 37 -10.99 27.92 -23.20
CA ALA A 37 -10.44 26.76 -22.51
C ALA A 37 -9.45 26.06 -23.45
N PRO A 38 -8.14 25.96 -23.11
CA PRO A 38 -7.22 25.17 -23.91
C PRO A 38 -7.75 23.75 -23.98
N TYR A 39 -7.96 23.25 -25.21
CA TYR A 39 -8.29 21.85 -25.46
C TYR A 39 -7.20 20.98 -24.84
N GLN A 40 -7.42 20.50 -23.62
CA GLN A 40 -6.62 19.41 -23.08
C GLN A 40 -7.07 18.18 -23.85
N GLU A 41 -6.30 17.79 -24.86
CA GLU A 41 -6.43 16.48 -25.49
C GLU A 41 -6.43 15.43 -24.39
N ALA A 42 -7.61 14.89 -24.09
CA ALA A 42 -7.73 13.70 -23.27
C ALA A 42 -7.08 12.58 -24.07
N ARG A 43 -5.77 12.35 -23.82
CA ARG A 43 -5.03 11.23 -24.41
C ARG A 43 -5.91 9.98 -24.29
N PRO A 44 -6.21 9.28 -25.40
CA PRO A 44 -7.03 8.08 -25.34
C PRO A 44 -6.37 7.09 -24.39
N THR A 45 -7.00 6.87 -23.24
CA THR A 45 -6.52 5.92 -22.24
C THR A 45 -6.87 4.51 -22.71
N ARG A 46 -5.85 3.73 -23.04
CA ARG A 46 -5.95 2.29 -23.31
C ARG A 46 -6.43 1.55 -22.05
N PRO A 47 -7.14 0.42 -22.18
CA PRO A 47 -7.41 -0.47 -21.07
C PRO A 47 -6.12 -0.97 -20.41
N LEU A 48 -6.17 -1.14 -19.09
CA LEU A 48 -5.12 -1.67 -18.24
C LEU A 48 -4.71 -3.08 -18.68
N THR A 49 -3.40 -3.32 -18.80
CA THR A 49 -2.83 -4.64 -19.07
C THR A 49 -1.92 -5.13 -17.95
N ILE A 50 -1.66 -6.43 -17.92
CA ILE A 50 -0.74 -7.05 -16.96
C ILE A 50 0.66 -6.43 -17.08
N ASP A 51 1.12 -6.19 -18.32
CA ASP A 51 2.43 -5.59 -18.58
C ASP A 51 2.57 -4.19 -17.96
N ASP A 52 1.48 -3.42 -17.92
CA ASP A 52 1.46 -2.12 -17.26
C ASP A 52 1.66 -2.26 -15.75
N VAL A 53 0.99 -3.23 -15.13
CA VAL A 53 1.12 -3.52 -13.68
C VAL A 53 2.54 -3.97 -13.37
N VAL A 54 3.08 -4.92 -14.12
CA VAL A 54 4.44 -5.43 -13.92
C VAL A 54 5.48 -4.32 -14.09
N THR A 55 5.37 -3.52 -15.14
CA THR A 55 6.34 -2.44 -15.43
C THR A 55 6.28 -1.36 -14.35
N LYS A 56 5.08 -0.90 -13.96
CA LYS A 56 4.94 0.16 -12.96
C LYS A 56 5.34 -0.31 -11.57
N THR A 57 4.97 -1.53 -11.16
CA THR A 57 5.47 -2.12 -9.91
C THR A 57 6.99 -2.29 -9.94
N GLY A 58 7.56 -2.70 -11.07
CA GLY A 58 9.01 -2.78 -11.23
C GLY A 58 9.71 -1.42 -11.05
N LEU A 59 9.14 -0.36 -11.64
CA LEU A 59 9.65 1.00 -11.48
C LEU A 59 9.52 1.53 -10.05
N THR A 60 8.40 1.27 -9.36
CA THR A 60 8.21 1.69 -7.97
C THR A 60 9.18 0.98 -7.04
N LEU A 61 9.34 -0.33 -7.20
CA LEU A 61 10.29 -1.11 -6.41
C LEU A 61 11.75 -0.73 -6.71
N ALA A 62 12.09 -0.43 -7.97
CA ALA A 62 13.42 0.04 -8.34
C ALA A 62 13.74 1.40 -7.69
N MET A 63 12.78 2.34 -7.71
CA MET A 63 12.92 3.64 -7.06
C MET A 63 13.12 3.48 -5.54
N LEU A 64 12.29 2.64 -4.92
CA LEU A 64 12.37 2.33 -3.49
C LEU A 64 13.71 1.69 -3.12
N ALA A 65 14.16 0.70 -3.88
CA ALA A 65 15.43 0.03 -3.63
C ALA A 65 16.61 1.00 -3.77
N ALA A 66 16.59 1.86 -4.80
CA ALA A 66 17.64 2.86 -5.00
C ALA A 66 17.71 3.84 -3.82
N THR A 67 16.57 4.38 -3.36
CA THR A 67 16.57 5.30 -2.22
C THR A 67 16.86 4.60 -0.89
N ALA A 68 16.50 3.32 -0.73
CA ALA A 68 16.87 2.51 0.42
C ALA A 68 18.38 2.29 0.51
N VAL A 69 19.03 1.96 -0.60
CA VAL A 69 20.49 1.83 -0.66
C VAL A 69 21.17 3.16 -0.30
N VAL A 70 20.73 4.27 -0.89
CA VAL A 70 21.26 5.61 -0.58
C VAL A 70 21.08 5.93 0.91
N SER A 71 19.87 5.72 1.45
CA SER A 71 19.57 5.98 2.86
C SER A 71 20.45 5.13 3.79
N TYR A 72 20.62 3.84 3.48
CA TYR A 72 21.48 2.94 4.24
C TYR A 72 22.92 3.46 4.34
N PHE A 73 23.52 3.84 3.20
CA PHE A 73 24.90 4.34 3.19
C PHE A 73 25.05 5.73 3.83
N LEU A 74 24.05 6.59 3.72
CA LEU A 74 24.03 7.87 4.45
C LEU A 74 24.04 7.64 5.96
N VAL A 75 23.21 6.72 6.48
CA VAL A 75 23.20 6.36 7.90
C VAL A 75 24.50 5.67 8.31
N ALA A 76 25.06 4.79 7.46
CA ALA A 76 26.35 4.15 7.73
C ALA A 76 27.49 5.17 7.85
N SER A 77 27.44 6.27 7.09
CA SER A 77 28.41 7.37 7.19
C SER A 77 28.19 8.26 8.42
N ASN A 78 26.94 8.43 8.85
CA ASN A 78 26.58 9.24 10.01
C ASN A 78 25.30 8.70 10.66
N VAL A 79 25.48 7.99 11.78
CA VAL A 79 24.38 7.36 12.53
C VAL A 79 23.35 8.38 13.04
N ALA A 80 23.73 9.65 13.22
CA ALA A 80 22.78 10.70 13.61
C ALA A 80 21.69 10.94 12.56
N LEU A 81 21.89 10.51 11.32
CA LEU A 81 20.89 10.57 10.25
C LEU A 81 19.82 9.48 10.33
N ALA A 82 20.01 8.43 11.14
CA ALA A 82 19.07 7.30 11.25
C ALA A 82 17.66 7.77 11.63
N MET A 83 17.55 8.55 12.71
CA MET A 83 16.26 9.04 13.22
C MET A 83 15.58 10.04 12.26
N PRO A 84 16.26 11.09 11.76
CA PRO A 84 15.69 12.00 10.77
C PRO A 84 15.20 11.30 9.51
N LEU A 85 16.00 10.40 8.93
CA LEU A 85 15.62 9.69 7.69
C LEU A 85 14.45 8.72 7.92
N THR A 86 14.43 8.04 9.06
CA THR A 86 13.30 7.18 9.46
C THR A 86 12.03 8.01 9.60
N LEU A 87 12.08 9.15 10.30
CA LEU A 87 10.90 10.00 10.52
C LEU A 87 10.41 10.67 9.24
N VAL A 88 11.32 11.22 8.43
CA VAL A 88 10.96 11.83 7.14
C VAL A 88 10.38 10.80 6.19
N GLY A 89 10.95 9.60 6.12
CA GLY A 89 10.43 8.53 5.29
C GLY A 89 9.07 8.03 5.78
N ALA A 90 8.91 7.75 7.08
CA ALA A 90 7.66 7.24 7.65
C ALA A 90 6.52 8.28 7.57
N LEU A 91 6.77 9.51 8.04
CA LEU A 91 5.75 10.56 8.06
C LEU A 91 5.48 11.10 6.66
N GLY A 92 6.51 11.21 5.83
CA GLY A 92 6.38 11.63 4.44
C GLY A 92 5.66 10.59 3.58
N GLY A 93 5.98 9.30 3.74
CA GLY A 93 5.28 8.18 3.11
C GLY A 93 3.81 8.14 3.54
N LEU A 94 3.54 8.25 4.84
CA LEU A 94 2.18 8.32 5.37
C LEU A 94 1.41 9.54 4.82
N ALA A 95 2.03 10.72 4.79
CA ALA A 95 1.38 11.91 4.24
C ALA A 95 1.04 11.72 2.74
N LEU A 96 1.97 11.18 1.95
CA LEU A 96 1.74 10.93 0.54
C LEU A 96 0.67 9.86 0.28
N VAL A 97 0.63 8.77 1.06
CA VAL A 97 -0.41 7.74 0.87
C VAL A 97 -1.79 8.26 1.23
N LEU A 98 -1.89 9.12 2.26
CA LEU A 98 -3.14 9.78 2.61
C LEU A 98 -3.56 10.78 1.53
N VAL A 99 -2.64 11.59 1.00
CA VAL A 99 -2.92 12.52 -0.11
C VAL A 99 -3.32 11.77 -1.37
N ALA A 100 -2.67 10.65 -1.69
CA ALA A 100 -3.01 9.81 -2.83
C ALA A 100 -4.43 9.25 -2.70
N THR A 101 -4.76 8.74 -1.51
CA THR A 101 -6.03 8.06 -1.21
C THR A 101 -7.20 9.04 -1.11
N PHE A 102 -7.09 10.08 -0.28
CA PHE A 102 -8.13 11.09 -0.12
C PHE A 102 -8.26 12.01 -1.34
N GLY A 103 -7.14 12.30 -2.00
CA GLY A 103 -7.12 13.11 -3.22
C GLY A 103 -7.56 12.34 -4.47
N ARG A 104 -7.75 11.01 -4.39
CA ARG A 104 -7.98 10.12 -5.55
C ARG A 104 -6.95 10.33 -6.66
N LYS A 105 -5.68 10.53 -6.26
CA LYS A 105 -4.54 10.79 -7.17
C LYS A 105 -3.60 9.59 -7.29
N GLN A 106 -4.10 8.39 -6.98
CA GLN A 106 -3.34 7.14 -7.02
C GLN A 106 -2.82 6.82 -8.44
N ASP A 107 -3.47 7.39 -9.45
CA ASP A 107 -3.12 7.28 -10.87
C ASP A 107 -1.92 8.16 -11.28
N ASN A 108 -1.41 9.01 -10.38
CA ASN A 108 -0.34 9.95 -10.68
C ASN A 108 1.05 9.32 -10.44
N PRO A 109 1.87 9.11 -11.48
CA PRO A 109 3.21 8.54 -11.33
C PRO A 109 4.10 9.32 -10.36
N ALA A 110 4.00 10.65 -10.34
CA ALA A 110 4.84 11.48 -9.49
C ALA A 110 4.55 11.21 -8.01
N ILE A 111 3.29 10.96 -7.64
CA ILE A 111 2.92 10.66 -6.25
C ILE A 111 3.41 9.29 -5.86
N VAL A 112 3.23 8.28 -6.72
CA VAL A 112 3.63 6.91 -6.42
C VAL A 112 5.16 6.77 -6.35
N LEU A 113 5.90 7.41 -7.26
CA LEU A 113 7.37 7.39 -7.23
C LEU A 113 7.93 8.21 -6.06
N SER A 114 7.30 9.33 -5.70
CA SER A 114 7.70 10.09 -4.50
C SER A 114 7.42 9.30 -3.22
N TYR A 115 6.30 8.58 -3.17
CA TYR A 115 5.98 7.66 -2.08
C TYR A 115 7.03 6.56 -1.98
N ALA A 116 7.34 5.88 -3.08
CA ALA A 116 8.38 4.86 -3.15
C ALA A 116 9.75 5.39 -2.70
N ALA A 117 10.10 6.62 -3.08
CA ALA A 117 11.34 7.27 -2.66
C ALA A 117 11.40 7.45 -1.14
N LEU A 118 10.34 7.98 -0.52
CA LEU A 118 10.24 8.21 0.93
C LEU A 118 10.20 6.90 1.72
N GLU A 119 9.45 5.90 1.25
CA GLU A 119 9.45 4.56 1.84
C GLU A 119 10.82 3.91 1.74
N GLY A 120 11.55 4.10 0.64
CA GLY A 120 12.92 3.63 0.55
C GLY A 120 13.84 4.33 1.55
N LEU A 121 13.70 5.65 1.77
CA LEU A 121 14.46 6.35 2.82
C LEU A 121 14.20 5.74 4.21
N PHE A 122 12.93 5.50 4.53
CA PHE A 122 12.51 4.83 5.76
C PHE A 122 13.12 3.43 5.89
N LEU A 123 12.96 2.61 4.84
CA LEU A 123 13.46 1.24 4.82
C LEU A 123 14.96 1.16 4.95
N GLY A 124 15.73 1.99 4.25
CA GLY A 124 17.18 2.00 4.34
C GLY A 124 17.68 2.35 5.74
N ALA A 125 17.07 3.36 6.37
CA ALA A 125 17.44 3.78 7.72
C ALA A 125 17.07 2.73 8.76
N ILE A 126 15.85 2.16 8.70
CA ILE A 126 15.44 1.07 9.59
C ILE A 126 16.29 -0.17 9.39
N SER A 127 16.63 -0.52 8.14
CA SER A 127 17.47 -1.67 7.85
C SER A 127 18.83 -1.53 8.50
N PHE A 128 19.42 -0.34 8.47
CA PHE A 128 20.66 -0.07 9.17
C PHE A 128 20.51 -0.26 10.69
N VAL A 129 19.47 0.33 11.30
CA VAL A 129 19.22 0.24 12.74
C VAL A 129 19.01 -1.21 13.18
N LEU A 130 18.14 -1.96 12.49
CA LEU A 130 17.82 -3.34 12.84
C LEU A 130 18.95 -4.34 12.55
N ALA A 131 19.75 -4.10 11.51
CA ALA A 131 20.81 -5.02 11.13
C ALA A 131 22.16 -4.72 11.80
N ASN A 132 22.43 -3.46 12.20
CA ASN A 132 23.75 -3.06 12.73
C ASN A 132 23.70 -2.59 14.18
N LEU A 133 22.59 -2.00 14.66
CA LEU A 133 22.53 -1.45 16.02
C LEU A 133 21.84 -2.40 17.00
N THR A 134 20.88 -3.20 16.54
CA THR A 134 20.18 -4.15 17.41
C THR A 134 20.77 -5.55 17.39
N VAL A 135 21.58 -5.92 16.38
CA VAL A 135 22.24 -7.24 16.30
C VAL A 135 23.76 -7.02 16.29
N ALA A 136 24.45 -7.40 17.36
CA ALA A 136 25.90 -7.18 17.51
C ALA A 136 26.76 -8.28 16.86
N SER A 137 26.17 -9.45 16.60
CA SER A 137 26.86 -10.70 16.26
C SER A 137 26.71 -11.12 14.79
N ALA A 138 25.77 -10.53 14.04
CA ALA A 138 25.48 -10.93 12.67
C ALA A 138 26.07 -9.96 11.64
N ASN A 139 26.45 -10.51 10.50
CA ASN A 139 26.82 -9.71 9.35
C ASN A 139 25.56 -9.02 8.81
N ALA A 140 25.43 -7.71 9.03
CA ALA A 140 24.26 -6.93 8.65
C ALA A 140 23.84 -7.13 7.19
N GLY A 141 24.80 -7.33 6.28
CA GLY A 141 24.53 -7.61 4.87
C GLY A 141 23.85 -8.97 4.63
N VAL A 142 24.16 -9.97 5.44
CA VAL A 142 23.53 -11.30 5.36
C VAL A 142 22.09 -11.23 5.84
N LEU A 143 21.83 -10.61 7.00
CA LEU A 143 20.47 -10.47 7.54
C LEU A 143 19.56 -9.69 6.57
N ILE A 144 20.06 -8.59 5.97
CA ILE A 144 19.30 -7.84 4.96
C ILE A 144 19.07 -8.69 3.71
N GLY A 145 20.07 -9.44 3.25
CA GLY A 145 19.95 -10.35 2.11
C GLY A 145 18.89 -11.44 2.34
N GLU A 146 18.89 -12.06 3.51
CA GLU A 146 17.88 -13.05 3.92
C GLU A 146 16.47 -12.45 3.98
N ALA A 147 16.33 -11.23 4.50
CA ALA A 147 15.04 -10.55 4.55
C ALA A 147 14.50 -10.24 3.15
N ILE A 148 15.35 -9.80 2.22
CA ILE A 148 14.99 -9.59 0.82
C ILE A 148 14.58 -10.92 0.18
N LEU A 149 15.37 -11.98 0.35
CA LEU A 149 15.05 -13.31 -0.18
C LEU A 149 13.74 -13.86 0.39
N GLY A 150 13.50 -13.68 1.68
CA GLY A 150 12.24 -14.07 2.34
C GLY A 150 11.05 -13.29 1.78
N THR A 151 11.19 -11.98 1.59
CA THR A 151 10.12 -11.12 1.06
C THR A 151 9.77 -11.51 -0.37
N MET A 152 10.78 -11.69 -1.23
CA MET A 152 10.58 -12.14 -2.61
C MET A 152 10.01 -13.56 -2.66
N GLY A 153 10.49 -14.45 -1.79
CA GLY A 153 10.00 -15.83 -1.68
C GLY A 153 8.51 -15.89 -1.31
N VAL A 154 8.08 -15.12 -0.31
CA VAL A 154 6.66 -15.01 0.07
C VAL A 154 5.87 -14.36 -1.05
N PHE A 155 6.33 -13.25 -1.63
CA PHE A 155 5.64 -12.56 -2.72
C PHE A 155 5.39 -13.49 -3.92
N PHE A 156 6.43 -14.16 -4.44
CA PHE A 156 6.29 -15.09 -5.55
C PHE A 156 5.51 -16.34 -5.16
N GLY A 157 5.70 -16.87 -3.96
CA GLY A 157 4.93 -17.99 -3.44
C GLY A 157 3.43 -17.68 -3.42
N MET A 158 3.04 -16.52 -2.90
CA MET A 158 1.65 -16.08 -2.86
C MET A 158 1.10 -15.80 -4.26
N LEU A 159 1.92 -15.29 -5.19
CA LEU A 159 1.53 -15.10 -6.59
C LEU A 159 1.20 -16.45 -7.24
N VAL A 160 2.02 -17.49 -7.01
CA VAL A 160 1.76 -18.85 -7.49
C VAL A 160 0.48 -19.42 -6.89
N VAL A 161 0.28 -19.26 -5.58
CA VAL A 161 -0.94 -19.70 -4.88
C VAL A 161 -2.19 -19.03 -5.46
N TYR A 162 -2.14 -17.72 -5.73
CA TYR A 162 -3.22 -16.99 -6.36
C TYR A 162 -3.48 -17.48 -7.79
N LYS A 163 -2.44 -17.58 -8.62
CA LYS A 163 -2.54 -17.98 -10.03
C LYS A 163 -3.07 -19.41 -10.21
N THR A 164 -2.67 -20.32 -9.32
CA THR A 164 -3.16 -21.71 -9.32
C THR A 164 -4.59 -21.84 -8.78
N GLY A 165 -5.14 -20.78 -8.18
CA GLY A 165 -6.47 -20.79 -7.57
C GLY A 165 -6.55 -21.70 -6.34
N ALA A 166 -5.41 -22.05 -5.73
CA ALA A 166 -5.34 -22.89 -4.54
C ALA A 166 -6.07 -22.24 -3.35
N ILE A 167 -6.01 -20.90 -3.25
CA ILE A 167 -6.77 -20.11 -2.28
C ILE A 167 -7.64 -19.11 -3.04
N ARG A 168 -8.97 -19.17 -2.81
CA ARG A 168 -9.92 -18.23 -3.41
C ARG A 168 -10.18 -17.04 -2.50
N VAL A 169 -9.98 -15.84 -3.04
CA VAL A 169 -10.31 -14.58 -2.35
C VAL A 169 -11.82 -14.39 -2.37
N THR A 170 -12.47 -14.68 -1.25
CA THR A 170 -13.91 -14.47 -1.09
C THR A 170 -14.19 -13.20 -0.29
N PRO A 171 -15.38 -12.59 -0.40
CA PRO A 171 -15.74 -11.43 0.43
C PRO A 171 -15.66 -11.68 1.94
N LYS A 172 -15.75 -12.95 2.38
CA LYS A 172 -15.55 -13.33 3.79
C LYS A 172 -14.06 -13.33 4.15
N PHE A 173 -13.21 -13.87 3.26
CA PHE A 173 -11.75 -13.85 3.41
C PHE A 173 -11.22 -12.41 3.47
N THR A 174 -11.60 -11.54 2.54
CA THR A 174 -11.19 -10.12 2.53
C THR A 174 -11.59 -9.42 3.83
N ARG A 175 -12.82 -9.63 4.32
CA ARG A 175 -13.27 -9.05 5.60
C ARG A 175 -12.48 -9.55 6.80
N MET A 176 -12.10 -10.83 6.81
CA MET A 176 -11.29 -11.42 7.87
C MET A 176 -9.88 -10.82 7.91
N VAL A 177 -9.21 -10.73 6.76
CA VAL A 177 -7.86 -10.16 6.66
C VAL A 177 -7.88 -8.67 6.98
N VAL A 178 -8.86 -7.91 6.47
CA VAL A 178 -9.01 -6.49 6.80
C VAL A 178 -9.26 -6.29 8.30
N ALA A 179 -10.09 -7.13 8.93
CA ALA A 179 -10.28 -7.09 10.38
C ALA A 179 -8.96 -7.39 11.13
N ALA A 180 -8.18 -8.36 10.65
CA ALA A 180 -6.86 -8.66 11.20
C ALA A 180 -5.87 -7.49 11.06
N LEU A 181 -5.88 -6.80 9.90
CA LEU A 181 -5.09 -5.57 9.68
C LEU A 181 -5.45 -4.47 10.69
N PHE A 182 -6.75 -4.23 10.92
CA PHE A 182 -7.19 -3.28 11.94
C PHE A 182 -6.80 -3.72 13.35
N GLY A 183 -6.87 -5.01 13.66
CA GLY A 183 -6.43 -5.56 14.95
C GLY A 183 -4.93 -5.34 15.18
N VAL A 184 -4.11 -5.64 14.18
CA VAL A 184 -2.66 -5.39 14.21
C VAL A 184 -2.38 -3.90 14.37
N LEU A 185 -3.04 -3.05 13.59
CA LEU A 185 -2.89 -1.60 13.70
C LEU A 185 -3.22 -1.08 15.11
N PHE A 186 -4.33 -1.56 15.69
CA PHE A 186 -4.74 -1.16 17.04
C PHE A 186 -3.74 -1.64 18.10
N LEU A 187 -3.24 -2.87 17.98
CA LEU A 187 -2.20 -3.40 18.87
C LEU A 187 -0.89 -2.61 18.73
N MET A 188 -0.47 -2.28 17.51
CA MET A 188 0.73 -1.48 17.28
C MET A 188 0.60 -0.07 17.85
N LEU A 189 -0.56 0.58 17.65
CA LEU A 189 -0.83 1.90 18.21
C LEU A 189 -0.93 1.87 19.73
N GLY A 190 -1.60 0.87 20.30
CA GLY A 190 -1.66 0.65 21.75
C GLY A 190 -0.28 0.43 22.36
N ASN A 191 0.56 -0.39 21.71
CA ASN A 191 1.95 -0.60 22.12
C ASN A 191 2.75 0.70 22.10
N PHE A 192 2.59 1.50 21.03
CA PHE A 192 3.26 2.79 20.89
C PHE A 192 2.86 3.78 21.99
N VAL A 193 1.56 3.91 22.28
CA VAL A 193 1.06 4.79 23.35
C VAL A 193 1.57 4.32 24.71
N LEU A 194 1.53 3.03 25.01
CA LEU A 194 2.05 2.48 26.27
C LEU A 194 3.56 2.68 26.42
N ALA A 195 4.32 2.52 25.34
CA ALA A 195 5.74 2.83 25.29
C ALA A 195 6.03 4.31 25.59
N MET A 196 5.21 5.25 25.10
CA MET A 196 5.34 6.68 25.42
C MET A 196 5.13 6.99 26.90
N PHE A 197 4.29 6.22 27.59
CA PHE A 197 4.09 6.32 29.05
C PHE A 197 5.12 5.51 29.85
N ASN A 198 6.18 5.02 29.20
CA ASN A 198 7.28 4.25 29.80
C ASN A 198 6.83 2.95 30.49
N VAL A 199 5.68 2.40 30.08
CA VAL A 199 5.17 1.12 30.57
C VAL A 199 6.10 0.00 30.07
N GLY A 200 6.50 -0.91 30.96
CA GLY A 200 7.46 -1.98 30.62
C GLY A 200 8.87 -1.47 30.32
N GLY A 201 9.28 -0.33 30.90
CA GLY A 201 10.60 0.27 30.64
C GLY A 201 10.72 0.95 29.27
N GLY A 202 9.60 1.28 28.64
CA GLY A 202 9.54 1.88 27.30
C GLY A 202 9.26 0.88 26.18
N GLU A 203 9.14 -0.41 26.48
CA GLU A 203 8.81 -1.45 25.49
C GLU A 203 7.31 -1.63 25.25
N GLY A 204 6.46 -1.03 26.09
CA GLY A 204 5.00 -1.16 26.01
C GLY A 204 4.52 -2.55 26.39
N LEU A 205 3.88 -3.25 25.46
CA LEU A 205 3.39 -4.63 25.63
C LEU A 205 4.46 -5.68 25.29
N GLY A 206 5.68 -5.27 24.94
CA GLY A 206 6.73 -6.17 24.47
C GLY A 206 6.48 -6.78 23.08
N LEU A 207 5.46 -6.31 22.35
CA LEU A 207 5.12 -6.80 21.01
C LEU A 207 6.22 -6.52 19.97
N ARG A 208 7.12 -5.60 20.29
CA ARG A 208 8.20 -5.13 19.42
C ARG A 208 9.58 -5.29 20.05
N SER A 209 9.71 -5.95 21.19
CA SER A 209 11.00 -6.25 21.81
C SER A 209 11.51 -7.65 21.44
N PRO A 210 12.84 -7.88 21.50
CA PRO A 210 13.42 -9.20 21.30
C PRO A 210 12.88 -10.17 22.36
N GLY A 211 12.30 -11.28 21.91
CA GLY A 211 11.81 -12.34 22.77
C GLY A 211 10.66 -13.16 22.16
N PRO A 212 10.20 -14.22 22.84
CA PRO A 212 9.23 -15.18 22.30
C PRO A 212 7.91 -14.53 21.84
N LEU A 213 7.44 -13.51 22.57
CA LEU A 213 6.20 -12.79 22.25
C LEU A 213 6.36 -11.95 20.97
N GLY A 214 7.50 -11.27 20.80
CA GLY A 214 7.83 -10.51 19.59
C GLY A 214 7.95 -11.41 18.36
N ILE A 215 8.56 -12.59 18.51
CA ILE A 215 8.66 -13.60 17.44
C ILE A 215 7.28 -14.06 16.98
N ILE A 216 6.40 -14.46 17.90
CA ILE A 216 5.04 -14.90 17.57
C ILE A 216 4.27 -13.77 16.89
N PHE A 217 4.39 -12.54 17.40
CA PHE A 217 3.71 -11.38 16.82
C PHE A 217 4.18 -11.10 15.39
N SER A 218 5.48 -11.13 15.12
CA SER A 218 6.02 -10.94 13.78
C SER A 218 5.61 -12.07 12.84
N LEU A 219 5.58 -13.33 13.28
CA LEU A 219 5.05 -14.45 12.48
C LEU A 219 3.58 -14.25 12.09
N VAL A 220 2.75 -13.78 13.03
CA VAL A 220 1.34 -13.44 12.75
C VAL A 220 1.26 -12.30 11.73
N CYS A 221 2.07 -11.24 11.89
CA CYS A 221 2.08 -10.11 10.96
C CYS A 221 2.54 -10.54 9.56
N ILE A 222 3.56 -11.38 9.44
CA ILE A 222 4.02 -11.97 8.17
C ILE A 222 2.90 -12.78 7.52
N GLY A 223 2.18 -13.61 8.28
CA GLY A 223 1.05 -14.37 7.78
C GLY A 223 -0.07 -13.46 7.25
N ILE A 224 -0.42 -12.40 7.99
CA ILE A 224 -1.42 -11.42 7.56
C ILE A 224 -0.96 -10.68 6.29
N ALA A 225 0.30 -10.25 6.23
CA ALA A 225 0.87 -9.61 5.04
C ALA A 225 0.85 -10.55 3.82
N ALA A 226 1.17 -11.83 4.00
CA ALA A 226 1.07 -12.84 2.95
C ALA A 226 -0.37 -12.99 2.43
N PHE A 227 -1.36 -12.99 3.32
CA PHE A 227 -2.77 -13.04 2.91
C PHE A 227 -3.25 -11.74 2.26
N SER A 228 -2.73 -10.58 2.67
CA SER A 228 -3.01 -9.30 2.01
C SER A 228 -2.57 -9.31 0.55
N PHE A 229 -1.47 -9.98 0.20
CA PHE A 229 -1.07 -10.12 -1.20
C PHE A 229 -2.13 -10.81 -2.06
N LEU A 230 -2.85 -11.81 -1.53
CA LEU A 230 -3.93 -12.43 -2.29
C LEU A 230 -5.03 -11.41 -2.63
N ILE A 231 -5.35 -10.53 -1.68
CA ILE A 231 -6.34 -9.45 -1.88
C ILE A 231 -5.82 -8.44 -2.90
N ASP A 232 -4.53 -8.08 -2.83
CA ASP A 232 -3.91 -7.15 -3.78
C ASP A 232 -3.91 -7.72 -5.20
N PHE A 233 -3.57 -8.99 -5.38
CA PHE A 233 -3.60 -9.67 -6.68
C PHE A 233 -5.03 -9.79 -7.22
N ASP A 234 -5.99 -10.09 -6.36
CA ASP A 234 -7.40 -10.16 -6.73
C ASP A 234 -7.95 -8.80 -7.14
N ALA A 235 -7.61 -7.74 -6.42
CA ALA A 235 -7.96 -6.38 -6.79
C ALA A 235 -7.34 -5.98 -8.15
N ALA A 236 -6.08 -6.36 -8.39
CA ALA A 236 -5.42 -6.11 -9.66
C ALA A 236 -6.12 -6.83 -10.83
N ASP A 237 -6.42 -8.12 -10.70
CA ASP A 237 -7.13 -8.89 -11.74
C ASP A 237 -8.54 -8.35 -11.99
N GLN A 238 -9.27 -7.98 -10.93
CA GLN A 238 -10.58 -7.34 -11.05
C GLN A 238 -10.52 -6.02 -11.83
N MET A 239 -9.52 -5.17 -11.59
CA MET A 239 -9.37 -3.90 -12.32
C MET A 239 -9.00 -4.11 -13.80
N ILE A 240 -8.18 -5.11 -14.11
CA ILE A 240 -7.86 -5.50 -15.49
C ILE A 240 -9.12 -5.98 -16.20
N ARG A 241 -9.89 -6.89 -15.58
CA ARG A 241 -11.14 -7.43 -16.12
C ARG A 241 -12.22 -6.37 -16.29
N ALA A 242 -12.27 -5.38 -15.40
CA ALA A 242 -13.17 -4.24 -15.49
C ALA A 242 -12.79 -3.24 -16.59
N GLY A 243 -11.63 -3.42 -17.25
CA GLY A 243 -11.16 -2.50 -18.28
C GLY A 243 -10.77 -1.13 -17.73
N ALA A 244 -10.26 -1.07 -16.50
CA ALA A 244 -9.78 0.17 -15.88
C ALA A 244 -8.75 0.88 -16.79
N PRO A 245 -8.61 2.21 -16.73
CA PRO A 245 -7.62 2.92 -17.53
C PRO A 245 -6.20 2.48 -17.15
N GLU A 246 -5.27 2.48 -18.11
CA GLU A 246 -3.85 2.12 -17.93
C GLU A 246 -3.16 2.85 -16.75
N LYS A 247 -3.61 4.07 -16.40
CA LYS A 247 -3.09 4.83 -15.26
C LYS A 247 -3.38 4.17 -13.91
N ALA A 248 -4.43 3.37 -13.79
CA ALA A 248 -4.80 2.66 -12.56
C ALA A 248 -3.72 1.65 -12.11
N ALA A 249 -2.84 1.23 -13.02
CA ALA A 249 -1.67 0.41 -12.68
C ALA A 249 -0.75 1.07 -11.63
N TRP A 250 -0.70 2.41 -11.57
CA TRP A 250 0.07 3.11 -10.54
C TRP A 250 -0.53 2.90 -9.14
N GLY A 251 -1.86 2.86 -9.03
CA GLY A 251 -2.54 2.52 -7.78
C GLY A 251 -2.29 1.07 -7.35
N ILE A 252 -2.31 0.12 -8.31
CA ILE A 252 -1.97 -1.29 -8.03
C ILE A 252 -0.52 -1.40 -7.54
N ALA A 253 0.41 -0.75 -8.24
CA ALA A 253 1.82 -0.74 -7.87
C ALA A 253 2.05 -0.16 -6.48
N LEU A 254 1.33 0.92 -6.13
CA LEU A 254 1.37 1.51 -4.80
C LEU A 254 0.90 0.51 -3.73
N GLY A 255 -0.26 -0.13 -3.91
CA GLY A 255 -0.79 -1.10 -2.96
C GLY A 255 0.17 -2.28 -2.74
N LEU A 256 0.66 -2.87 -3.83
CA LEU A 256 1.64 -3.95 -3.78
C LEU A 256 2.94 -3.51 -3.08
N THR A 257 3.40 -2.28 -3.33
CA THR A 257 4.61 -1.74 -2.69
C THR A 257 4.40 -1.61 -1.18
N VAL A 258 3.26 -1.08 -0.72
CA VAL A 258 2.94 -0.95 0.72
C VAL A 258 2.99 -2.31 1.41
N THR A 259 2.32 -3.32 0.85
CA THR A 259 2.30 -4.68 1.42
C THR A 259 3.70 -5.30 1.44
N LEU A 260 4.51 -5.06 0.40
CA LEU A 260 5.87 -5.58 0.28
C LEU A 260 6.85 -4.92 1.26
N VAL A 261 6.76 -3.60 1.44
CA VAL A 261 7.51 -2.85 2.46
C VAL A 261 7.19 -3.37 3.86
N TRP A 262 5.91 -3.54 4.15
CA TRP A 262 5.49 -4.02 5.47
C TRP A 262 5.98 -5.44 5.73
N LEU A 263 5.82 -6.35 4.76
CA LEU A 263 6.34 -7.72 4.86
C LEU A 263 7.86 -7.72 5.10
N TYR A 264 8.61 -6.93 4.35
CA TYR A 264 10.06 -6.84 4.49
C TYR A 264 10.47 -6.45 5.92
N ILE A 265 9.84 -5.43 6.50
CA ILE A 265 10.15 -4.99 7.87
C ILE A 265 9.86 -6.09 8.88
N GLU A 266 8.75 -6.83 8.73
CA GLU A 266 8.40 -7.90 9.67
C GLU A 266 9.33 -9.11 9.54
N ILE A 267 9.76 -9.47 8.33
CA ILE A 267 10.77 -10.53 8.13
C ILE A 267 12.12 -10.09 8.70
N LEU A 268 12.56 -8.87 8.39
CA LEU A 268 13.82 -8.32 8.89
C LEU A 268 13.84 -8.31 10.43
N ARG A 269 12.71 -7.93 11.03
CA ARG A 269 12.52 -7.90 12.48
C ARG A 269 12.51 -9.31 13.09
N LEU A 270 11.81 -10.26 12.46
CA LEU A 270 11.84 -11.67 12.88
C LEU A 270 13.28 -12.21 12.89
N LEU A 271 14.02 -11.99 11.81
CA LEU A 271 15.42 -12.42 11.70
C LEU A 271 16.30 -11.73 12.76
N SER A 272 16.06 -10.44 13.02
CA SER A 272 16.76 -9.72 14.09
C SER A 272 16.46 -10.28 15.48
N TYR A 273 15.23 -10.73 15.76
CA TYR A 273 14.91 -11.38 17.04
C TYR A 273 15.57 -12.75 17.17
N LEU A 274 15.57 -13.56 16.11
CA LEU A 274 16.18 -14.89 16.11
C LEU A 274 17.71 -14.88 16.24
N GLN A 275 18.36 -13.76 15.91
CA GLN A 275 19.81 -13.60 16.05
C GLN A 275 20.23 -12.97 17.39
N ASN A 276 19.26 -12.48 18.17
CA ASN A 276 19.48 -11.85 19.47
C ASN A 276 19.14 -12.77 20.67
N ASP A 277 18.52 -13.94 20.41
CA ASP A 277 18.35 -15.04 21.38
C ASP A 277 19.54 -16.02 21.31
#